data_AF-A0A3E2HCK2-F1
#
_entry.id   AF-A0A3E2HCK2-F1
#
_cell.length_a   1.000
_cell.length_b   1.000
_cell.length_c   1.000
_cell.angle_alpha   90.00
_cell.angle_beta   90.00
_cell.angle_gamma   90.00
#
_symmetry.space_group_name_H-M   'P 1'
#
loop_
_entity.id
_entity.type
_entity.pdbx_description
1 polymer ?
#
loop_
_entity_poly.entity_id
_entity_poly.type
_entity_poly.pdbx_seq_one_letter_code
_entity_poly.pdbx_strand_id
1 'polypeptide(L)'
;MEYILSSKDIGAEDAERIGWINKAFTTRKQMMAYVDELANRIALFPQEVIGFGKQAINAASRPTPQALEAEREVFAETLTFPGSQLLVGKLITASHNETKGQVELYLGEAIPSFYD
;
A
#
# COMPACT_ATOMS: atom_id res chain seq x y z
N MET A 1 6.96 10.36 -5.30
CA MET A 1 8.39 9.98 -5.43
C MET A 1 9.01 9.68 -4.08
N GLU A 2 8.88 10.55 -3.07
CA GLU A 2 9.47 10.37 -1.73
C GLU A 2 9.34 8.93 -1.19
N TYR A 3 8.11 8.46 -0.94
CA TYR A 3 7.88 7.12 -0.36
C TYR A 3 8.28 5.95 -1.26
N ILE A 4 8.17 6.09 -2.58
CA ILE A 4 8.57 5.04 -3.53
C ILE A 4 10.09 4.86 -3.56
N LEU A 5 10.85 5.96 -3.44
CA LEU A 5 12.31 5.91 -3.51
C LEU A 5 12.97 5.72 -2.14
N SER A 6 12.31 6.12 -1.06
CA SER A 6 12.86 6.01 0.30
C SER A 6 12.52 4.70 0.98
N SER A 7 11.49 3.99 0.53
CA SER A 7 10.96 2.77 1.17
C SER A 7 10.68 2.96 2.68
N LYS A 8 10.29 4.18 3.07
CA LYS A 8 10.03 4.51 4.47
C LYS A 8 8.61 4.15 4.83
N ASP A 9 8.43 3.68 6.06
CA ASP A 9 7.12 3.54 6.66
C ASP A 9 6.45 4.92 6.83
N ILE A 10 5.12 4.94 6.74
CA ILE A 10 4.31 6.15 6.82
C ILE A 10 3.25 6.00 7.91
N GLY A 11 3.16 7.01 8.78
CA GLY A 11 2.09 7.10 9.77
C GLY A 11 0.74 7.47 9.14
N ALA A 12 -0.37 7.12 9.80
CA ALA A 12 -1.71 7.36 9.26
C ALA A 12 -2.01 8.84 8.98
N GLU A 13 -1.56 9.76 9.85
CA GLU A 13 -1.80 11.20 9.69
C GLU A 13 -1.08 11.78 8.46
N ASP A 14 0.17 11.37 8.23
CA ASP A 14 0.92 11.76 7.04
C ASP A 14 0.35 11.13 5.78
N ALA A 15 -0.09 9.87 5.86
CA ALA A 15 -0.76 9.19 4.75
C ALA A 15 -2.07 9.88 4.34
N GLU A 16 -2.85 10.39 5.29
CA GLU A 16 -4.03 11.22 5.01
C GLU A 16 -3.61 12.54 4.33
N ARG A 17 -2.61 13.23 4.90
CA ARG A 17 -2.15 14.55 4.42
C ARG A 17 -1.69 14.54 2.97
N ILE A 18 -1.09 13.44 2.51
CA ILE A 18 -0.64 13.31 1.11
C ILE A 18 -1.69 12.64 0.20
N GLY A 19 -2.84 12.24 0.74
CA GLY A 19 -3.93 11.61 -0.02
C GLY A 19 -3.72 10.13 -0.34
N TRP A 20 -2.83 9.43 0.38
CA TRP A 20 -2.68 7.98 0.24
C TRP A 20 -3.90 7.25 0.82
N ILE A 21 -4.39 7.70 1.97
CA ILE A 21 -5.63 7.22 2.57
C ILE A 21 -6.66 8.35 2.67
N ASN A 22 -7.93 8.00 2.76
CA ASN A 22 -9.00 9.00 2.87
C ASN A 22 -9.07 9.68 4.24
N LYS A 23 -8.78 8.93 5.32
CA LYS A 23 -8.93 9.40 6.70
C LYS A 23 -8.13 8.58 7.70
N ALA A 24 -7.43 9.26 8.60
CA ALA A 24 -6.76 8.76 9.79
C ALA A 24 -7.65 8.95 11.03
N PHE A 25 -7.44 8.09 12.03
CA PHE A 25 -8.20 8.11 13.28
C PHE A 25 -7.26 7.92 14.46
N THR A 26 -7.50 8.65 15.55
CA THR A 26 -6.71 8.52 16.79
C THR A 26 -6.93 7.17 17.47
N THR A 27 -8.12 6.58 17.32
CA THR A 27 -8.44 5.31 17.97
C THR A 27 -9.10 4.34 17.01
N ARG A 28 -8.82 3.05 17.22
CA ARG A 28 -9.49 1.94 16.52
C ARG A 28 -11.01 2.01 16.66
N LYS A 29 -11.52 2.41 17.84
CA LYS A 29 -12.96 2.51 18.09
C LYS A 29 -13.63 3.56 17.20
N GLN A 30 -13.02 4.73 17.05
CA GLN A 30 -13.52 5.78 16.16
C GLN A 30 -13.47 5.34 14.70
N MET A 31 -12.35 4.72 14.29
CA MET A 31 -12.21 4.16 12.94
C MET A 31 -13.35 3.17 12.65
N MET A 32 -13.60 2.24 13.57
CA MET A 32 -14.60 1.20 13.36
C MET A 32 -16.01 1.77 13.30
N ALA A 33 -16.36 2.69 14.22
CA ALA A 33 -17.65 3.36 14.18
C ALA A 33 -17.88 4.11 12.86
N TYR A 34 -16.87 4.82 12.35
CA TYR A 34 -16.95 5.54 11.08
C TYR A 34 -17.12 4.58 9.88
N VAL A 35 -16.35 3.48 9.86
CA VAL A 35 -16.44 2.47 8.80
C VAL A 35 -17.82 1.82 8.80
N ASP A 36 -18.35 1.46 9.96
CA ASP A 36 -19.68 0.86 10.10
C ASP A 36 -20.78 1.82 9.63
N GLU A 37 -20.72 3.09 10.02
CA GLU A 37 -21.68 4.11 9.58
C GLU A 37 -21.63 4.30 8.05
N LEU A 38 -20.43 4.41 7.48
CA LEU A 38 -20.24 4.60 6.05
C LEU A 38 -20.73 3.40 5.25
N ALA A 39 -20.38 2.19 5.67
CA ALA A 39 -20.81 0.96 5.02
C ALA A 39 -22.34 0.81 5.07
N ASN A 40 -22.96 1.06 6.22
CA ASN A 40 -24.41 1.03 6.37
C ASN A 40 -25.09 2.04 5.46
N ARG A 41 -24.54 3.26 5.33
CA ARG A 41 -25.07 4.28 4.43
C ARG A 41 -25.00 3.84 2.96
N ILE A 42 -23.86 3.30 2.52
CA ILE A 42 -23.69 2.82 1.14
C ILE A 42 -24.67 1.69 0.84
N ALA A 43 -24.90 0.78 1.80
CA ALA A 43 -25.81 -0.34 1.66
C ALA A 43 -27.29 0.05 1.46
N LEU A 44 -27.67 1.29 1.74
CA LEU A 44 -29.04 1.78 1.49
C LEU A 44 -29.31 2.05 0.00
N PHE A 45 -28.28 2.18 -0.83
CA PHE A 45 -28.46 2.59 -2.22
C PHE A 45 -28.59 1.37 -3.17
N PRO A 46 -29.41 1.47 -4.23
CA PRO A 46 -29.52 0.41 -5.23
C PRO A 46 -28.15 0.08 -5.85
N GLN A 47 -27.91 -1.21 -6.07
CA GLN A 47 -26.62 -1.71 -6.54
C GLN A 47 -26.23 -1.10 -7.89
N GLU A 48 -27.20 -0.91 -8.78
CA GLU A 48 -27.02 -0.32 -10.12
C GLU A 48 -26.52 1.13 -10.01
N VAL A 49 -27.07 1.90 -9.07
CA VAL A 49 -26.69 3.31 -8.85
C VAL A 49 -25.27 3.41 -8.32
N ILE A 50 -24.89 2.54 -7.37
CA ILE A 50 -23.50 2.44 -6.91
C ILE A 50 -22.57 2.08 -8.08
N GLY A 51 -23.01 1.17 -8.95
CA GLY A 51 -22.30 0.77 -10.16
C GLY A 51 -22.02 1.94 -11.10
N PHE A 52 -23.02 2.77 -11.39
CA PHE A 52 -22.86 3.94 -12.26
C PHE A 52 -21.88 4.96 -11.69
N GLY A 53 -21.95 5.24 -10.38
CA GLY A 53 -20.98 6.11 -9.72
C GLY A 53 -19.55 5.59 -9.85
N LYS A 54 -19.34 4.29 -9.60
CA LYS A 54 -18.03 3.65 -9.78
C LYS A 54 -17.55 3.68 -11.23
N GLN A 55 -18.44 3.48 -12.20
CA GLN A 55 -18.09 3.50 -13.61
C GLN A 55 -17.58 4.89 -14.03
N ALA A 56 -18.30 5.95 -13.67
CA ALA A 56 -17.92 7.32 -14.02
C ALA A 56 -16.57 7.73 -13.42
N ILE A 57 -16.33 7.41 -12.14
CA ILE A 57 -15.06 7.73 -11.47
C ILE A 57 -13.91 6.92 -12.08
N ASN A 58 -14.09 5.61 -12.27
CA ASN A 58 -13.04 4.75 -12.83
C ASN A 58 -12.66 5.14 -14.27
N ALA A 59 -13.62 5.64 -15.06
CA ALA A 59 -13.32 6.13 -16.40
C ALA A 59 -12.36 7.33 -16.38
N ALA A 60 -12.33 8.11 -15.30
CA ALA A 60 -11.45 9.26 -15.14
C ALA A 60 -10.13 8.96 -14.41
N SER A 61 -10.11 7.97 -13.49
CA SER A 61 -8.97 7.77 -12.58
C SER A 61 -8.21 6.46 -12.73
N ARG A 62 -8.79 5.44 -13.40
CA ARG A 62 -8.13 4.13 -13.51
C ARG A 62 -6.98 4.18 -14.52
N PRO A 63 -5.79 3.62 -14.21
CA PRO A 63 -4.73 3.49 -15.20
C PRO A 63 -5.16 2.62 -16.37
N THR A 64 -4.60 2.90 -17.55
CA THR A 64 -4.84 2.06 -18.74
C THR A 64 -4.17 0.69 -18.57
N PRO A 65 -4.69 -0.37 -19.23
CA PRO A 65 -4.01 -1.67 -19.23
C PRO A 65 -2.55 -1.59 -19.67
N GLN A 66 -2.23 -0.70 -20.63
CA GLN A 66 -0.87 -0.48 -21.11
C GLN A 66 0.03 0.16 -20.05
N ALA A 67 -0.47 1.11 -19.26
CA ALA A 67 0.30 1.71 -18.19
C ALA A 67 0.58 0.70 -17.06
N LEU A 68 -0.39 -0.14 -16.72
CA LEU A 68 -0.21 -1.22 -15.75
C LEU A 68 0.81 -2.24 -16.23
N GLU A 69 0.79 -2.58 -17.53
CA GLU A 69 1.76 -3.51 -18.11
C GLU A 69 3.17 -2.93 -18.11
N ALA A 70 3.33 -1.64 -18.43
CA ALA A 70 4.62 -0.97 -18.34
C ALA A 70 5.19 -0.96 -16.90
N GLU A 71 4.35 -0.73 -15.88
CA GLU A 71 4.76 -0.82 -14.48
C GLU A 71 5.21 -2.24 -14.11
N ARG A 72 4.45 -3.25 -14.56
CA ARG A 72 4.78 -4.67 -14.35
C ARG A 72 6.12 -5.04 -14.98
N GLU A 73 6.39 -4.58 -16.21
CA GLU A 73 7.66 -4.83 -16.90
C GLU A 73 8.84 -4.21 -16.15
N VAL A 74 8.71 -2.96 -15.71
CA VAL A 74 9.75 -2.29 -14.91
C VAL A 74 10.01 -3.04 -13.60
N PHE A 75 8.96 -3.45 -12.88
CA PHE A 75 9.09 -4.25 -11.68
C PHE A 75 9.77 -5.60 -11.96
N ALA A 76 9.36 -6.30 -13.03
CA ALA A 76 9.95 -7.58 -13.41
C ALA A 76 11.45 -7.47 -13.69
N GLU A 77 11.90 -6.38 -14.32
CA GLU A 77 13.33 -6.13 -14.52
C GLU A 77 14.07 -5.94 -13.20
N THR A 78 13.46 -5.34 -12.16
CA THR A 78 14.11 -5.25 -10.84
C THR A 78 14.48 -6.61 -10.25
N LEU A 79 13.74 -7.67 -10.61
CA LEU A 79 13.98 -9.03 -10.11
C LEU A 79 15.17 -9.71 -10.79
N THR A 80 15.59 -9.23 -11.96
CA THR A 80 16.74 -9.76 -12.70
C THR A 80 18.08 -9.25 -12.15
N PHE A 81 18.07 -8.16 -11.38
CA PHE A 81 19.28 -7.61 -10.76
C PHE A 81 19.80 -8.57 -9.67
N PRO A 82 21.09 -8.98 -9.74
CA PRO A 82 21.68 -9.87 -8.73
C PRO A 82 21.59 -9.32 -7.30
N GLY A 83 21.66 -7.99 -7.15
CA GLY A 83 21.52 -7.32 -5.86
C GLY A 83 20.16 -7.57 -5.20
N SER A 84 19.08 -7.69 -5.99
CA SER A 84 17.73 -7.93 -5.47
C SER A 84 17.63 -9.30 -4.79
N GLN A 85 18.17 -10.35 -5.41
CA GLN A 85 18.15 -11.70 -4.83
C GLN A 85 19.01 -11.78 -3.56
N LEU A 86 20.15 -11.08 -3.53
CA LEU A 86 21.00 -10.99 -2.35
C LEU A 86 20.29 -10.29 -1.19
N LEU A 87 19.61 -9.18 -1.45
CA LEU A 87 18.84 -8.44 -0.44
C LEU A 87 17.66 -9.25 0.10
N VAL A 88 16.95 -9.98 -0.77
CA VAL A 88 15.89 -10.91 -0.33
C VAL A 88 16.47 -11.99 0.59
N GLY A 89 17.62 -12.58 0.26
CA GLY A 89 18.28 -13.54 1.15
C GLY A 89 18.67 -12.97 2.52
N LYS A 90 19.17 -11.72 2.54
CA LYS A 90 19.45 -10.98 3.79
C LYS A 90 18.16 -10.76 4.59
N LEU A 91 17.08 -10.33 3.94
CA LEU A 91 15.77 -10.10 4.56
C LEU A 91 15.20 -11.39 5.16
N ILE A 92 15.17 -12.50 4.41
CA ILE A 92 14.65 -13.79 4.89
C ILE A 92 15.44 -14.27 6.12
N THR A 93 16.76 -14.12 6.10
CA THR A 93 17.59 -14.49 7.25
C THR A 93 17.30 -13.59 8.46
N ALA A 94 17.25 -12.26 8.26
CA ALA A 94 17.05 -11.29 9.33
C ALA A 94 15.63 -11.33 9.94
N SER A 95 14.61 -11.58 9.12
CA SER A 95 13.21 -11.75 9.55
C SER A 95 12.90 -13.12 10.16
N HIS A 96 13.90 -14.01 10.23
CA HIS A 96 13.74 -15.41 10.62
C HIS A 96 12.67 -16.12 9.78
N ASN A 97 12.72 -15.92 8.47
CA ASN A 97 11.76 -16.43 7.49
C ASN A 97 10.34 -15.83 7.70
N GLU A 98 10.27 -14.49 7.59
CA GLU A 98 9.03 -13.69 7.57
C GLU A 98 8.16 -13.86 8.83
N THR A 99 8.79 -14.00 9.99
CA THR A 99 8.08 -14.13 11.27
C THR A 99 7.58 -12.78 11.76
N LYS A 100 6.66 -12.79 12.74
CA LYS A 100 6.23 -11.58 13.48
C LYS A 100 7.33 -11.06 14.42
N GLY A 101 8.49 -10.72 13.87
CA GLY A 101 9.67 -10.22 14.57
C GLY A 101 9.86 -8.71 14.39
N GLN A 102 10.94 -8.19 14.98
CA GLN A 102 11.25 -6.75 14.91
C GLN A 102 11.53 -6.27 13.48
N VAL A 103 12.15 -7.10 12.64
CA VAL A 103 12.42 -6.74 11.23
C VAL A 103 11.12 -6.48 10.48
N GLU A 104 10.11 -7.34 10.61
CA GLU A 104 8.81 -7.12 9.94
C GLU A 104 8.00 -5.97 10.57
N LEU A 105 8.17 -5.71 11.88
CA LEU A 105 7.48 -4.60 12.56
C LEU A 105 8.04 -3.23 12.18
N TYR A 106 9.29 -3.16 11.73
CA TYR A 106 10.05 -1.94 11.41
C TYR A 106 10.83 -2.12 10.10
N LEU A 107 10.14 -2.64 9.08
CA LEU A 107 10.78 -3.07 7.83
C LEU A 107 11.40 -1.87 7.10
N GLY A 108 10.73 -0.72 7.09
CA GLY A 108 11.26 0.49 6.47
C GLY A 108 12.57 0.95 7.12
N GLU A 109 12.72 0.80 8.44
CA GLU A 109 13.96 1.09 9.16
C GLU A 109 15.02 -0.01 9.01
N ALA A 110 14.61 -1.26 8.83
CA ALA A 110 15.52 -2.40 8.72
C ALA A 110 16.22 -2.47 7.36
N ILE A 111 15.52 -2.18 6.26
CA ILE A 111 16.02 -2.32 4.88
C ILE A 111 17.38 -1.65 4.64
N PRO A 112 17.65 -0.41 5.08
CA PRO A 112 18.95 0.24 4.87
C PRO A 112 20.13 -0.55 5.42
N SER A 113 19.97 -1.27 6.54
CA SER A 113 21.05 -2.05 7.17
C SER A 113 21.47 -3.28 6.34
N PHE A 114 20.73 -3.63 5.28
CA PHE A 114 21.09 -4.69 4.36
C PHE A 114 22.00 -4.23 3.21
N TYR A 115 22.26 -2.93 3.09
CA TYR A 115 23.17 -2.37 2.08
C TYR A 115 24.59 -2.13 2.60
N ASP A 116 24.78 -2.20 3.92
CA ASP A 116 26.09 -2.26 4.58
C ASP A 116 26.68 -3.69 4.52
#